data_AF-A0A0F9Q3D2-F1
#
_entry.id   AF-A0A0F9Q3D2-F1
#
_cell.length_a   1.000
_cell.length_b   1.000
_cell.length_c   1.000
_cell.angle_alpha   90.00
_cell.angle_beta   90.00
_cell.angle_gamma   90.00
#
_symmetry.space_group_name_H-M   'P 1'
#
loop_
_entity.id
_entity.type
_entity.pdbx_description
1 polymer ?
#
loop_
_entity_poly.entity_id
_entity_poly.type
_entity_poly.pdbx_seq_one_letter_code
_entity_poly.pdbx_strand_id
1 'polypeptide(L)'
;MVRNSDDIKDLTKASFSFIPSLRCNLECPFCMYAGSPDNNLTLDYDKTAKFIKTVDWEKVVGWGLYGGEPSIDTDLYQRFFELIPEKMSKFVITNGAWSTDIQKHVDFLQWCGGKFHVIISGTPDQSISK
;
A
#
# COMPACT_ATOMS: atom_id res chain seq x y z
N MET A 1 -5.46 26.16 -31.13
CA MET A 1 -4.76 24.87 -31.19
C MET A 1 -5.69 23.85 -30.54
N VAL A 2 -6.46 23.14 -31.37
CA VAL A 2 -7.46 22.15 -30.92
C VAL A 2 -6.67 20.93 -30.45
N ARG A 3 -6.79 20.57 -29.17
CA ARG A 3 -6.23 19.31 -28.67
C ARG A 3 -7.04 18.18 -29.30
N ASN A 4 -6.37 17.30 -30.06
CA ASN A 4 -7.00 16.14 -30.68
C ASN A 4 -7.66 15.27 -29.60
N SER A 5 -8.83 14.71 -29.93
CA SER A 5 -9.63 13.81 -29.10
C SER A 5 -8.94 12.47 -28.77
N ASP A 6 -7.75 12.23 -29.32
CA ASP A 6 -7.02 10.97 -29.20
C ASP A 6 -6.12 10.90 -27.95
N ASP A 7 -6.02 11.99 -27.18
CA ASP A 7 -5.30 12.04 -25.89
C ASP A 7 -6.16 11.62 -24.68
N ILE A 8 -7.36 11.08 -24.91
CA ILE A 8 -8.11 10.42 -23.85
C ILE A 8 -7.41 9.09 -23.56
N LYS A 9 -6.47 9.11 -22.60
CA LYS A 9 -5.97 7.90 -21.93
C LYS A 9 -7.15 6.96 -21.72
N ASP A 10 -7.03 5.72 -22.19
CA ASP A 10 -8.02 4.66 -22.04
C ASP A 10 -8.67 4.70 -20.65
N LEU A 11 -9.83 5.37 -20.55
CA LEU A 11 -10.58 5.61 -19.30
C LEU A 11 -11.16 4.29 -18.75
N THR A 12 -10.89 3.17 -19.40
CA THR A 12 -11.40 1.86 -19.04
C THR A 12 -10.55 1.14 -17.99
N LYS A 13 -9.34 1.64 -17.69
CA LYS A 13 -8.44 0.98 -16.73
C LYS A 13 -8.02 1.88 -15.57
N ALA A 14 -8.05 1.33 -14.36
CA ALA A 14 -7.75 2.05 -13.13
C ALA A 14 -6.71 1.32 -12.27
N SER A 15 -5.98 2.07 -11.46
CA SER A 15 -5.21 1.50 -10.35
C SER A 15 -6.16 1.24 -9.18
N PHE A 16 -6.07 0.05 -8.58
CA PHE A 16 -6.91 -0.34 -7.46
C PHE A 16 -6.06 -0.44 -6.18
N SER A 17 -6.60 -0.05 -5.03
CA SER A 17 -5.86 -0.11 -3.77
C SER A 17 -6.81 -0.03 -2.59
N PHE A 18 -6.36 -0.49 -1.44
CA PHE A 18 -7.06 -0.32 -0.18
C PHE A 18 -6.07 -0.31 0.98
N ILE A 19 -6.56 0.08 2.16
CA ILE A 19 -5.78 0.23 3.37
C ILE A 19 -6.18 -0.89 4.35
N PRO A 20 -5.35 -1.93 4.55
CA PRO A 20 -5.64 -3.00 5.50
C PRO A 20 -5.72 -2.52 6.95
N SER A 21 -4.90 -1.55 7.33
CA SER A 21 -4.82 -1.04 8.70
C SER A 21 -4.42 0.43 8.71
N LEU A 22 -4.94 1.17 9.69
CA LEU A 22 -4.50 2.54 10.00
C LEU A 22 -3.37 2.58 11.03
N ARG A 23 -2.93 1.43 11.55
CA ARG A 23 -1.83 1.39 12.51
C ARG A 23 -0.53 1.82 11.83
N CYS A 24 0.10 2.86 12.37
CA CYS A 24 1.38 3.40 11.88
C CYS A 24 2.33 3.63 13.05
N ASN A 25 3.63 3.54 12.85
CA ASN A 25 4.62 3.80 13.89
C ASN A 25 5.08 5.26 13.90
N LEU A 26 4.52 6.09 13.00
CA LEU A 26 4.75 7.52 12.90
C LEU A 26 3.42 8.27 13.01
N GLU A 27 3.49 9.54 13.35
CA GLU A 27 2.35 10.46 13.38
C GLU A 27 2.68 11.68 12.52
N CYS A 28 2.46 11.56 11.21
CA CYS A 28 2.81 12.61 10.26
C CYS A 28 1.72 13.70 10.23
N PRO A 29 2.07 15.00 10.35
CA PRO A 29 1.08 16.10 10.36
C PRO A 29 0.33 16.24 9.02
N PHE A 30 0.87 15.68 7.94
CA PHE A 30 0.28 15.66 6.61
C PHE A 30 -0.43 14.34 6.27
N CYS A 31 -0.59 13.44 7.23
CA CYS A 31 -1.23 12.14 7.00
C CYS A 31 -2.72 12.31 6.68
N MET A 32 -3.11 12.06 5.42
CA MET A 32 -4.51 12.13 4.98
C MET A 32 -5.38 10.98 5.53
N TYR A 33 -4.76 9.92 6.04
CA TYR A 33 -5.44 8.68 6.46
C TYR A 33 -5.64 8.57 7.97
N ALA A 34 -5.19 9.58 8.74
CA ALA A 34 -5.18 9.54 10.21
C ALA A 34 -4.51 8.28 10.78
N GLY A 35 -3.46 7.79 10.09
CA GLY A 35 -2.65 6.70 10.57
C GLY A 35 -1.78 7.13 11.74
N SER A 36 -1.76 6.36 12.81
CA SER A 36 -1.01 6.66 14.04
C SER A 36 -0.71 5.40 14.85
N PRO A 37 0.16 5.48 15.88
CA PRO A 37 0.45 4.34 16.77
C PRO A 37 -0.78 3.83 17.53
N ASP A 38 -1.72 4.72 17.82
CA ASP A 38 -2.91 4.42 18.61
C ASP A 38 -4.11 4.00 17.76
N ASN A 39 -4.04 4.18 16.43
CA ASN A 39 -5.13 3.82 15.53
C ASN A 39 -5.08 2.34 15.14
N ASN A 40 -5.89 1.52 15.81
CA ASN A 40 -5.95 0.07 15.57
C ASN A 40 -7.07 -0.34 14.60
N LEU A 41 -7.66 0.61 13.86
CA LEU A 41 -8.69 0.29 12.90
C LEU A 41 -8.11 -0.59 11.78
N THR A 42 -8.73 -1.76 11.60
CA THR A 42 -8.32 -2.77 10.63
C THR A 42 -9.50 -3.13 9.74
N LEU A 43 -9.23 -3.34 8.46
CA LEU A 43 -10.21 -3.73 7.47
C LEU A 43 -10.71 -5.16 7.75
N ASP A 44 -12.03 -5.37 7.68
CA ASP A 44 -12.64 -6.69 7.86
C ASP A 44 -12.24 -7.61 6.70
N TYR A 45 -11.47 -8.66 7.02
CA TYR A 45 -10.92 -9.57 6.01
C TYR A 45 -12.01 -10.26 5.19
N ASP A 46 -13.04 -10.80 5.83
CA ASP A 46 -14.07 -11.60 5.15
C ASP A 46 -14.93 -10.73 4.23
N LYS A 47 -15.29 -9.52 4.67
CA LYS A 47 -16.01 -8.56 3.84
C LYS A 47 -15.15 -8.11 2.66
N THR A 48 -13.87 -7.86 2.90
CA THR A 48 -12.94 -7.47 1.83
C THR A 48 -12.74 -8.59 0.83
N ALA A 49 -12.52 -9.83 1.28
CA ALA A 49 -12.39 -10.98 0.40
C ALA A 49 -13.65 -11.20 -0.46
N LYS A 50 -14.85 -10.97 0.09
CA LYS A 50 -16.09 -10.98 -0.69
C LYS A 50 -16.12 -9.87 -1.74
N PHE A 51 -15.75 -8.65 -1.38
CA PHE A 51 -15.68 -7.52 -2.31
C PHE A 51 -14.65 -7.75 -3.43
N ILE A 52 -13.47 -8.26 -3.09
CA ILE A 52 -12.40 -8.51 -4.05
C ILE A 52 -12.83 -9.51 -5.13
N LYS A 53 -13.68 -10.49 -4.79
CA LYS A 53 -14.24 -11.44 -5.76
C LYS A 53 -15.18 -10.80 -6.78
N THR A 54 -15.66 -9.58 -6.55
CA THR A 54 -16.51 -8.84 -7.49
C THR A 54 -15.72 -7.90 -8.40
N VAL A 55 -14.40 -7.79 -8.21
CA VAL A 55 -13.55 -6.90 -9.01
C VAL A 55 -13.28 -7.52 -10.38
N ASP A 56 -13.52 -6.74 -11.43
CA ASP A 56 -13.11 -7.06 -12.79
C ASP A 56 -11.64 -6.70 -12.98
N TRP A 57 -10.77 -7.69 -12.80
CA TRP A 57 -9.32 -7.51 -12.83
C TRP A 57 -8.75 -7.19 -14.22
N GLU A 58 -9.50 -7.42 -15.30
CA GLU A 58 -9.07 -7.02 -16.65
C GLU A 58 -9.05 -5.49 -16.82
N LYS A 59 -9.80 -4.78 -15.97
CA LYS A 59 -9.83 -3.32 -15.88
C LYS A 59 -8.84 -2.73 -14.89
N VAL A 60 -8.02 -3.54 -14.23
CA VAL A 60 -7.05 -3.08 -13.23
C VAL A 60 -5.63 -3.17 -13.77
N VAL A 61 -4.92 -2.05 -13.80
CA VAL A 61 -3.52 -1.99 -14.31
C VAL A 61 -2.47 -2.24 -13.24
N GLY A 62 -2.85 -2.10 -11.97
CA GLY A 62 -1.96 -2.34 -10.86
C GLY A 62 -2.73 -2.28 -9.55
N TRP A 63 -2.15 -2.93 -8.54
CA TRP A 63 -2.71 -2.99 -7.21
C TRP A 63 -1.72 -2.53 -6.14
N GLY A 64 -2.21 -1.78 -5.16
CA GLY A 64 -1.38 -1.16 -4.12
C GLY A 64 -1.81 -1.47 -2.70
N LEU A 65 -0.82 -1.62 -1.83
CA LEU A 65 -0.95 -1.57 -0.37
C LEU A 65 -0.35 -0.26 0.17
N TYR A 66 -1.12 0.47 0.98
CA TYR A 66 -0.64 1.65 1.71
C TYR A 66 -1.55 1.93 2.92
N GLY A 67 -1.37 3.08 3.58
CA GLY A 67 -2.26 3.58 4.62
C GLY A 67 -1.51 3.84 5.91
N GLY A 68 -1.74 3.00 6.94
CA GLY A 68 -0.84 2.91 8.09
C GLY A 68 0.58 2.51 7.66
N GLU A 69 1.24 1.63 8.41
CA GLU A 69 2.59 1.17 8.03
C GLU A 69 2.62 -0.34 7.76
N PRO A 70 2.74 -0.77 6.49
CA PRO A 70 2.78 -2.18 6.11
C PRO A 70 3.85 -3.01 6.84
N SER A 71 5.00 -2.42 7.18
CA SER A 71 6.08 -3.14 7.88
C SER A 71 5.77 -3.48 9.35
N ILE A 72 4.67 -2.98 9.94
CA ILE A 72 4.28 -3.30 11.31
C ILE A 72 3.63 -4.68 11.41
N ASP A 73 2.86 -5.08 10.40
CA ASP A 73 2.07 -6.31 10.40
C ASP A 73 2.08 -6.95 9.01
N THR A 74 3.24 -7.49 8.64
CA THR A 74 3.44 -8.10 7.32
C THR A 74 2.51 -9.30 7.08
N ASP A 75 2.13 -10.02 8.14
CA ASP A 75 1.19 -11.14 8.07
C ASP A 75 -0.22 -10.69 7.67
N LEU A 76 -0.74 -9.62 8.29
CA LEU A 76 -2.01 -9.03 7.90
C LEU A 76 -2.00 -8.61 6.42
N TYR A 77 -0.96 -7.88 6.01
CA TYR A 77 -0.85 -7.38 4.64
C TYR A 77 -0.64 -8.53 3.64
N GLN A 78 0.09 -9.59 4.01
CA GLN A 78 0.26 -10.80 3.21
C GLN A 78 -1.09 -11.50 2.95
N ARG A 79 -1.98 -11.59 3.96
CA ARG A 79 -3.33 -12.17 3.78
C ARG A 79 -4.15 -11.44 2.73
N PHE A 80 -4.06 -10.10 2.68
CA PHE A 80 -4.75 -9.31 1.66
C PHE A 80 -4.10 -9.41 0.28
N PHE A 81 -2.76 -9.46 0.23
CA PHE A 81 -2.00 -9.71 -1.01
C PHE A 81 -2.41 -11.03 -1.68
N GLU A 82 -2.67 -12.08 -0.91
CA GLU A 82 -3.08 -13.40 -1.43
C GLU A 82 -4.46 -13.40 -2.09
N LEU A 83 -5.27 -12.36 -1.89
CA LEU A 83 -6.56 -12.21 -2.58
C LEU A 83 -6.41 -11.67 -4.01
N ILE A 84 -5.21 -11.21 -4.38
CA ILE A 84 -4.95 -10.47 -5.62
C ILE A 84 -4.35 -11.43 -6.67
N PRO A 85 -4.75 -11.33 -7.96
CA PRO A 85 -4.19 -12.17 -9.01
C PRO A 85 -2.66 -12.11 -9.07
N GLU A 86 -2.02 -13.28 -9.19
CA GLU A 86 -0.56 -13.44 -9.14
C GLU A 86 0.17 -12.57 -10.17
N LYS A 87 -0.32 -12.57 -11.42
CA LYS A 87 0.29 -11.84 -12.56
C LYS A 87 0.08 -10.33 -12.55
N MET A 88 -0.66 -9.79 -11.58
CA MET A 88 -0.88 -8.35 -11.46
C MET A 88 0.39 -7.64 -10.98
N SER A 89 0.66 -6.46 -11.55
CA SER A 89 1.68 -5.54 -11.02
C SER A 89 1.24 -5.04 -9.64
N LYS A 90 2.14 -5.13 -8.65
CA LYS A 90 1.83 -4.79 -7.26
C LYS A 90 2.85 -3.79 -6.72
N PHE A 91 2.37 -2.85 -5.94
CA PHE A 91 3.21 -1.89 -5.24
C PHE A 91 2.85 -1.81 -3.75
N VAL A 92 3.81 -1.38 -2.95
CA VAL A 92 3.60 -1.07 -1.53
C VAL A 92 4.16 0.32 -1.26
N ILE A 93 3.40 1.15 -0.56
CA ILE A 93 3.86 2.45 -0.06
C ILE A 93 4.09 2.32 1.45
N THR A 94 5.28 2.71 1.88
CA THR A 94 5.75 2.63 3.28
C THR A 94 6.46 3.92 3.67
N ASN A 95 6.50 4.23 4.97
CA ASN A 95 7.26 5.36 5.50
C ASN A 95 8.78 5.10 5.59
N GLY A 96 9.23 3.86 5.39
CA GLY A 96 10.65 3.51 5.38
C GLY A 96 11.32 3.40 6.75
N ALA A 97 10.62 3.64 7.86
CA ALA A 97 11.20 3.62 9.21
C ALA A 97 11.79 2.25 9.60
N TRP A 98 11.29 1.16 9.00
CA TRP A 98 11.85 -0.19 9.13
C TRP A 98 13.33 -0.28 8.71
N SER A 99 13.82 0.63 7.88
CA SER A 99 15.24 0.65 7.44
C SER A 99 16.22 1.10 8.53
N THR A 100 15.73 1.68 9.63
CA THR A 100 16.57 2.15 10.74
C THR A 100 16.98 1.04 11.72
N ASP A 101 16.35 -0.13 11.62
CA ASP A 101 16.61 -1.31 12.45
C ASP A 101 16.95 -2.50 11.55
N ILE A 102 18.06 -3.19 11.84
CA ILE A 102 18.57 -4.26 10.96
C ILE A 102 17.60 -5.43 10.85
N GLN A 103 16.92 -5.79 11.94
CA GLN A 103 16.01 -6.93 11.94
C GLN A 103 14.75 -6.59 11.14
N LYS A 104 14.14 -5.44 11.42
CA LYS A 104 12.97 -4.96 10.67
C LYS A 104 13.27 -4.77 9.19
N HIS A 105 14.49 -4.34 8.86
CA HIS A 105 14.95 -4.23 7.48
C HIS A 105 14.96 -5.59 6.77
N VAL A 106 15.57 -6.59 7.39
CA VAL A 106 15.59 -7.95 6.84
C VAL A 106 14.19 -8.51 6.70
N ASP A 107 13.36 -8.39 7.74
CA ASP A 107 11.99 -8.92 7.75
C ASP A 107 11.13 -8.30 6.64
N PHE A 108 11.20 -6.97 6.48
CA PHE A 108 10.47 -6.26 5.44
C PHE A 108 10.92 -6.65 4.02
N LEU A 109 12.24 -6.74 3.79
CA LEU A 109 12.77 -7.14 2.49
C LEU A 109 12.45 -8.61 2.15
N GLN A 110 12.48 -9.50 3.14
CA GLN A 110 12.08 -10.91 2.96
C GLN A 110 10.60 -11.02 2.63
N TRP A 111 9.74 -10.29 3.34
CA TRP A 111 8.32 -10.23 3.02
C TRP A 111 8.09 -9.71 1.59
N CYS A 112 8.80 -8.64 1.21
CA CYS A 112 8.73 -8.08 -0.13
C CYS A 112 9.14 -9.08 -1.20
N GLY A 113 10.27 -9.79 -1.05
CA GLY A 113 10.66 -10.92 -1.89
C GLY A 113 10.58 -10.70 -3.40
N GLY A 114 10.74 -9.46 -3.90
CA GLY A 114 10.53 -9.10 -5.31
C GLY A 114 9.07 -9.04 -5.78
N LYS A 115 8.10 -9.25 -4.88
CA LYS A 115 6.64 -9.24 -5.15
C LYS A 115 6.08 -7.85 -5.36
N PHE A 116 6.76 -6.81 -4.85
CA PHE A 116 6.27 -5.43 -4.87
C PHE A 116 7.30 -4.48 -5.49
N HIS A 117 6.78 -3.49 -6.22
CA HIS A 117 7.46 -2.20 -6.35
C HIS A 117 7.33 -1.44 -5.01
N VAL A 118 8.44 -1.22 -4.32
CA VAL A 118 8.45 -0.51 -3.03
C VAL A 118 8.59 0.99 -3.26
N ILE A 119 7.65 1.76 -2.72
CA ILE A 119 7.65 3.22 -2.74
C ILE A 119 7.83 3.72 -1.31
N ILE A 120 8.88 4.51 -1.06
CA ILE A 120 9.07 5.18 0.22
C ILE A 120 8.40 6.55 0.15
N SER A 121 7.40 6.77 1.01
CA SER A 121 6.71 8.05 1.13
C SER A 121 7.14 8.76 2.41
N GLY A 122 7.82 9.88 2.24
CA GLY A 122 8.27 10.72 3.34
C GLY A 122 8.48 12.16 2.89
N THR A 123 8.65 13.06 3.85
CA THR A 123 9.08 14.44 3.59
C THR A 123 10.59 14.56 3.82
N PRO A 124 11.28 15.52 3.18
CA PRO A 124 12.71 15.77 3.41
C PRO A 124 13.09 15.92 4.90
N ASP A 125 12.17 16.40 5.73
CA ASP A 125 12.36 16.68 7.17
C ASP A 125 11.99 15.53 8.12
N GLN A 126 11.77 14.30 7.64
CA GLN A 126 11.60 13.13 8.53
C GLN A 126 12.92 12.66 9.17
N SER A 127 13.90 13.56 9.29
CA SER A 127 15.09 13.34 10.12
C SER A 127 14.64 13.25 11.58
N ILE A 128 14.53 12.01 12.03
CA ILE A 128 14.51 11.52 13.42
C ILE A 128 14.77 12.66 14.40
N SER A 129 13.71 13.22 14.98
CA SER A 129 13.83 13.98 16.23
C SER A 129 14.41 13.01 17.25
N LYS A 130 15.71 13.17 17.52
CA LYS A 130 16.42 12.48 18.60
C LYS A 130 15.86 12.86 19.95
#